data_AF-A0A151EFK2-F1
#
_entry.id   AF-A0A151EFK2-F1
#
_cell.length_a   1.000
_cell.length_b   1.000
_cell.length_c   1.000
_cell.angle_alpha   90.00
_cell.angle_beta   90.00
_cell.angle_gamma   90.00
#
_symmetry.space_group_name_H-M   'P 1'
#
loop_
_entity.id
_entity.type
_entity.pdbx_description
1 polymer ?
#
loop_
_entity_poly.entity_id
_entity_poly.type
_entity_poly.pdbx_seq_one_letter_code
_entity_poly.pdbx_strand_id
1 'polypeptide(L)'
;MEQETLFTASKWDILKILSSGSKSPLQLAKLSNTSVANISQQLRLLEMAGLVQSKRISNRDKGQPRLLYSLAGNHSFLIASTQDFVDKKFHKLSDYNKIILKIWFLDKPELHYYLEKAFWHAEEHINKIDAMLLDLTNSDNINLVMVSDDQNLKTQLKKVLIKNPEGISKTVFFDIKTKYELSKVLNKKSSEFYALKMRYTNHVKKAVLLMIVLGLLYTGITLVFGVQGAGVDLVASSRANLSGGSPDSIAVQAGNVTEINISGTKITEHWAGFYGEISGNLTLENSNGDVFYDWTGLGGSIAGEVFASADGTVSWSGIGCASEAEALAIEGTLGIDPDDSDRINNTYTSTTHPTFNVGSVSGITGCNATNTYDAGGSPSADAFYQVLLTDAEGDAVYTTLINDTETGFDGSTHDFQLLVGESDAAGTTTVYFYIELS
;
A
#
# COMPACT_ATOMS: atom_id res chain seq x y z
N MET A 1 4.94 12.09 -7.71
CA MET A 1 6.28 12.13 -8.35
C MET A 1 6.22 11.20 -9.55
N GLU A 2 6.46 11.69 -10.77
CA GLU A 2 6.46 10.84 -11.96
C GLU A 2 7.53 9.75 -11.82
N GLN A 3 7.13 8.47 -11.87
CA GLN A 3 8.02 7.34 -11.62
C GLN A 3 9.20 7.24 -12.60
N GLU A 4 9.16 7.94 -13.73
CA GLU A 4 10.25 7.94 -14.74
C GLU A 4 11.48 8.68 -14.23
N THR A 5 11.27 9.69 -13.40
CA THR A 5 12.34 10.44 -12.75
C THR A 5 13.15 9.58 -11.77
N LEU A 6 12.65 8.39 -11.41
CA LEU A 6 13.30 7.44 -10.50
C LEU A 6 14.33 6.52 -11.19
N PHE A 7 14.36 6.45 -12.52
CA PHE A 7 15.25 5.56 -13.26
C PHE A 7 16.32 6.30 -14.07
N THR A 8 16.88 7.37 -13.51
CA THR A 8 18.07 7.99 -14.09
C THR A 8 19.28 7.05 -13.97
N ALA A 9 20.27 7.19 -14.87
CA ALA A 9 21.47 6.35 -14.87
C ALA A 9 22.15 6.27 -13.49
N SER A 10 22.26 7.40 -12.77
CA SER A 10 22.85 7.45 -11.43
C SER A 10 22.05 6.65 -10.39
N LYS A 11 20.70 6.72 -10.42
CA LYS A 11 19.85 5.92 -9.50
C LYS A 11 19.96 4.43 -9.84
N TRP A 12 20.00 4.09 -11.13
CA TRP A 12 20.16 2.72 -11.58
C TRP A 12 21.49 2.10 -11.13
N ASP A 13 22.59 2.86 -11.22
CA ASP A 13 23.89 2.41 -10.74
C ASP A 13 23.89 2.12 -9.23
N ILE A 14 23.20 2.96 -8.43
CA ILE A 14 23.02 2.73 -6.99
C ILE A 14 22.27 1.42 -6.76
N LEU A 15 21.14 1.21 -7.44
CA LEU A 15 20.34 -0.02 -7.30
C LEU A 15 21.14 -1.26 -7.70
N LYS A 16 21.94 -1.18 -8.78
CA LYS A 16 22.84 -2.24 -9.23
C LYS A 16 23.88 -2.58 -8.16
N ILE A 17 24.51 -1.58 -7.54
CA ILE A 17 25.46 -1.80 -6.45
C ILE A 17 24.77 -2.42 -5.23
N LEU A 18 23.59 -1.93 -4.84
CA LEU A 18 22.81 -2.44 -3.71
C LEU A 18 22.30 -3.87 -3.91
N SER A 19 22.13 -4.33 -5.16
CA SER A 19 21.79 -5.72 -5.46
C SER A 19 22.85 -6.73 -4.95
N SER A 20 24.09 -6.28 -4.77
CA SER A 20 25.19 -7.10 -4.22
C SER A 20 25.19 -7.18 -2.69
N GLY A 21 24.34 -6.42 -2.01
CA GLY A 21 24.22 -6.37 -0.55
C GLY A 21 24.24 -4.95 0.00
N SER A 22 23.99 -4.82 1.31
CA SER A 22 23.84 -3.52 1.96
C SER A 22 25.11 -2.67 1.92
N LYS A 23 25.00 -1.37 1.65
CA LYS A 23 26.13 -0.43 1.58
C LYS A 23 25.83 0.88 2.31
N SER A 24 26.86 1.51 2.83
CA SER A 24 26.78 2.89 3.34
C SER A 24 26.88 3.93 2.22
N PRO A 25 26.40 5.17 2.41
CA PRO A 25 26.51 6.24 1.41
C PRO A 25 27.95 6.47 0.93
N LEU A 26 28.93 6.37 1.83
CA LEU A 26 30.35 6.51 1.50
C LEU A 26 30.85 5.40 0.56
N GLN A 27 30.42 4.15 0.78
CA GLN A 27 30.77 3.03 -0.09
C GLN A 27 30.11 3.15 -1.46
N LEU A 28 28.84 3.56 -1.50
CA LEU A 28 28.12 3.80 -2.74
C LEU A 28 28.81 4.90 -3.55
N ALA A 29 29.15 6.03 -2.92
CA ALA A 29 29.84 7.15 -3.56
C ALA A 29 31.18 6.72 -4.20
N LYS A 30 31.96 5.91 -3.48
CA LYS A 30 33.22 5.35 -3.98
C LYS A 30 33.01 4.41 -5.16
N LEU A 31 32.00 3.53 -5.08
CA LEU A 31 31.74 2.52 -6.11
C LEU A 31 31.10 3.11 -7.38
N SER A 32 30.29 4.17 -7.25
CA SER A 32 29.66 4.86 -8.38
C SER A 32 30.44 6.09 -8.87
N ASN A 33 31.65 6.33 -8.34
CA ASN A 33 32.50 7.47 -8.67
C ASN A 33 31.76 8.84 -8.61
N THR A 34 31.04 9.09 -7.52
CA THR A 34 30.28 10.35 -7.32
C THR A 34 30.42 10.86 -5.88
N SER A 35 29.87 12.04 -5.58
CA SER A 35 29.95 12.62 -4.23
C SER A 35 28.95 11.96 -3.25
N VAL A 36 29.31 11.94 -1.96
CA VAL A 36 28.41 11.43 -0.90
C VAL A 36 27.12 12.26 -0.80
N ALA A 37 27.20 13.57 -1.07
CA ALA A 37 26.04 14.45 -1.08
C ALA A 37 25.04 14.03 -2.16
N ASN A 38 25.51 13.78 -3.39
CA ASN A 38 24.66 13.30 -4.49
C ASN A 38 24.03 11.94 -4.14
N ILE A 39 24.83 10.98 -3.64
CA ILE A 39 24.31 9.67 -3.19
C ILE A 39 23.22 9.82 -2.14
N SER A 40 23.43 10.68 -1.13
CA SER A 40 22.47 10.84 -0.03
C SER A 40 21.15 11.41 -0.54
N GLN A 41 21.18 12.35 -1.49
CA GLN A 41 19.99 12.88 -2.14
C GLN A 41 19.25 11.80 -2.95
N GLN A 42 19.98 11.02 -3.78
CA GLN A 42 19.37 9.94 -4.57
C GLN A 42 18.78 8.84 -3.68
N LEU A 43 19.45 8.48 -2.58
CA LEU A 43 18.96 7.48 -1.63
C LEU A 43 17.66 7.92 -0.95
N ARG A 44 17.53 9.21 -0.58
CA ARG A 44 16.28 9.74 -0.01
C ARG A 44 15.12 9.61 -0.98
N LEU A 45 15.35 9.91 -2.27
CA LEU A 45 14.33 9.74 -3.31
C LEU A 45 13.97 8.28 -3.54
N LEU A 46 14.96 7.38 -3.57
CA LEU A 46 14.75 5.94 -3.73
C LEU A 46 14.05 5.30 -2.51
N GLU A 47 14.30 5.83 -1.31
CA GLU A 47 13.63 5.41 -0.08
C GLU A 47 12.18 5.90 -0.03
N MET A 48 11.92 7.16 -0.41
CA MET A 48 10.56 7.68 -0.59
C MET A 48 9.77 6.88 -1.66
N ALA A 49 10.44 6.36 -2.68
CA ALA A 49 9.83 5.52 -3.70
C ALA A 49 9.67 4.04 -3.29
N GLY A 50 10.07 3.65 -2.07
CA GLY A 50 9.99 2.26 -1.62
C GLY A 50 10.91 1.28 -2.35
N LEU A 51 11.94 1.76 -3.05
CA LEU A 51 12.91 0.91 -3.77
C LEU A 51 14.10 0.52 -2.88
N VAL A 52 14.43 1.38 -1.92
CA VAL A 52 15.56 1.21 -1.01
C VAL A 52 15.07 1.40 0.43
N GLN A 53 15.63 0.64 1.37
CA GLN A 53 15.38 0.78 2.80
C GLN A 53 16.69 1.04 3.53
N SER A 54 16.64 1.86 4.58
CA SER A 54 17.77 2.12 5.47
C SER A 54 17.69 1.32 6.77
N LYS A 55 18.85 0.94 7.31
CA LYS A 55 18.99 0.30 8.63
C LYS A 55 20.10 0.98 9.41
N ARG A 56 19.77 1.43 10.62
CA ARG A 56 20.75 1.97 11.57
C ARG A 56 21.52 0.84 12.26
N ILE A 57 22.83 0.98 12.35
CA ILE A 57 23.71 0.04 13.07
C ILE A 57 24.27 0.69 14.32
N SER A 58 24.24 -0.02 15.45
CA SER A 58 24.55 0.51 16.79
C SER A 58 26.04 0.60 17.10
N ASN A 59 26.87 -0.28 16.52
CA ASN A 59 28.30 -0.40 16.83
C ASN A 59 29.16 -0.11 15.60
N ARG A 60 29.54 1.15 15.40
CA ARG A 60 30.53 1.54 14.38
C ARG A 60 31.50 2.55 14.95
N ASP A 61 32.77 2.45 14.54
CA ASP A 61 33.83 3.35 14.99
C ASP A 61 33.48 4.83 14.74
N LYS A 62 34.00 5.70 15.61
CA LYS A 62 33.78 7.15 15.54
C LYS A 62 34.17 7.67 14.15
N GLY A 63 33.25 8.38 13.49
CA GLY A 63 33.44 8.96 12.15
C GLY A 63 32.95 8.10 10.99
N GLN A 64 32.47 6.87 11.24
CA GLN A 64 31.88 6.05 10.18
C GLN A 64 30.34 6.25 10.07
N PRO A 65 29.75 6.16 8.86
CA PRO A 65 28.30 6.32 8.68
C PRO A 65 27.48 5.29 9.47
N ARG A 66 26.41 5.70 10.16
CA ARG A 66 25.58 4.76 10.95
C ARG A 66 24.43 4.13 10.18
N LEU A 67 24.25 4.48 8.92
CA LEU A 67 23.18 3.98 8.06
C LEU A 67 23.75 3.06 6.98
N LEU A 68 23.13 1.90 6.83
CA LEU A 68 23.30 1.00 5.70
C LEU A 68 22.01 0.98 4.89
N TYR A 69 22.14 1.06 3.58
CA TYR A 69 21.03 1.00 2.64
C TYR A 69 21.03 -0.36 1.96
N SER A 70 19.85 -0.88 1.64
CA SER A 70 19.63 -2.11 0.88
C SER A 70 18.36 -1.99 0.04
N LEU A 71 18.15 -2.86 -0.94
CA LEU A 71 16.88 -2.90 -1.66
C LEU A 71 15.72 -3.21 -0.69
N ALA A 72 14.60 -2.50 -0.80
CA ALA A 72 13.43 -2.61 0.08
C ALA A 72 12.56 -3.85 -0.18
N GLY A 73 13.02 -4.77 -1.03
CA GLY A 73 12.27 -5.95 -1.40
C GLY A 73 12.61 -6.40 -2.81
N ASN A 74 11.69 -7.17 -3.39
CA ASN A 74 11.78 -7.61 -4.76
C ASN A 74 10.70 -6.89 -5.56
N HIS A 75 11.11 -5.91 -6.35
CA HIS A 75 10.21 -5.10 -7.15
C HIS A 75 10.68 -5.14 -8.61
N SER A 76 9.73 -5.12 -9.53
CA SER A 76 9.96 -4.86 -10.94
C SER A 76 9.22 -3.61 -11.35
N PHE A 77 9.84 -2.91 -12.29
CA PHE A 77 9.17 -1.89 -13.05
C PHE A 77 9.14 -2.36 -14.50
N LEU A 78 7.94 -2.63 -15.01
CA LEU A 78 7.72 -3.15 -16.34
C LEU A 78 7.18 -2.02 -17.19
N ILE A 79 7.84 -1.76 -18.31
CA ILE A 79 7.37 -0.86 -19.35
C ILE A 79 7.20 -1.70 -20.62
N ALA A 80 5.97 -1.79 -21.10
CA ALA A 80 5.64 -2.39 -22.37
C ALA A 80 5.33 -1.27 -23.37
N SER A 81 5.90 -1.38 -24.57
CA SER A 81 5.68 -0.43 -25.66
C SER A 81 5.60 -1.21 -26.98
N THR A 82 4.50 -1.93 -27.17
CA THR A 82 4.20 -2.64 -28.43
C THR A 82 3.16 -1.85 -29.24
N GLN A 83 2.90 -2.28 -30.48
CA GLN A 83 1.95 -1.60 -31.37
C GLN A 83 0.50 -1.61 -30.82
N ASP A 84 0.17 -2.63 -30.04
CA ASP A 84 -1.15 -2.96 -29.53
C ASP A 84 -1.27 -2.83 -28.01
N PHE A 85 -0.14 -2.69 -27.30
CA PHE A 85 -0.10 -2.63 -25.85
C PHE A 85 1.01 -1.70 -25.37
N VAL A 86 0.60 -0.58 -24.77
CA VAL A 86 1.49 0.36 -24.08
C VAL A 86 1.02 0.45 -22.63
N ASP A 87 1.82 -0.04 -21.71
CA ASP A 87 1.48 -0.06 -20.29
C ASP A 87 2.75 0.05 -19.45
N LYS A 88 2.59 0.56 -18.24
CA LYS A 88 3.66 0.71 -17.27
C LYS A 88 3.17 0.31 -15.89
N LYS A 89 3.83 -0.68 -15.30
CA LYS A 89 3.44 -1.24 -14.02
C LYS A 89 4.62 -1.38 -13.07
N PHE A 90 4.43 -0.88 -11.85
CA PHE A 90 5.25 -1.23 -10.72
C PHE A 90 4.64 -2.46 -10.04
N HIS A 91 5.44 -3.51 -9.86
CA HIS A 91 4.93 -4.78 -9.36
C HIS A 91 5.89 -5.41 -8.34
N LYS A 92 5.33 -5.96 -7.27
CA LYS A 92 6.08 -6.74 -6.29
C LYS A 92 6.30 -8.15 -6.82
N LEU A 93 7.55 -8.59 -6.89
CA LEU A 93 7.91 -9.86 -7.49
C LEU A 93 7.85 -11.01 -6.48
N SER A 94 7.03 -12.02 -6.81
CA SER A 94 7.16 -13.37 -6.24
C SER A 94 8.48 -14.03 -6.71
N ASP A 95 8.88 -15.13 -6.07
CA ASP A 95 10.05 -15.89 -6.52
C ASP A 95 9.86 -16.46 -7.93
N TYR A 96 8.63 -16.85 -8.27
CA TYR A 96 8.24 -17.25 -9.61
C TYR A 96 8.46 -16.12 -10.63
N ASN A 97 7.91 -14.92 -10.37
CA ASN A 97 8.01 -13.78 -11.29
C ASN A 97 9.48 -13.40 -11.55
N LYS A 98 10.35 -13.51 -10.54
CA LYS A 98 11.79 -13.26 -10.70
C LYS A 98 12.45 -14.21 -11.69
N ILE A 99 12.07 -15.49 -11.68
CA ILE A 99 12.69 -16.49 -12.54
C ILE A 99 12.27 -16.25 -13.98
N ILE A 100 10.97 -16.00 -14.21
CA ILE A 100 10.45 -15.62 -15.53
C ILE A 100 11.18 -14.37 -16.05
N LEU A 101 11.28 -13.31 -15.24
CA LEU A 101 12.03 -12.12 -15.65
C LEU A 101 13.50 -12.42 -15.93
N LYS A 102 14.17 -13.24 -15.11
CA LYS A 102 15.56 -13.61 -15.39
C LYS A 102 15.71 -14.41 -16.68
N ILE A 103 14.73 -15.24 -17.04
CA ILE A 103 14.70 -15.94 -18.33
C ILE A 103 14.59 -14.92 -19.46
N TRP A 104 13.67 -13.95 -19.35
CA TRP A 104 13.49 -12.90 -20.37
C TRP A 104 14.69 -11.97 -20.52
N PHE A 105 15.46 -11.77 -19.45
CA PHE A 105 16.69 -10.97 -19.46
C PHE A 105 17.93 -11.74 -19.98
N LEU A 106 17.78 -12.98 -20.46
CA LEU A 106 18.86 -13.68 -21.14
C LEU A 106 19.07 -13.09 -22.54
N ASP A 107 20.33 -12.92 -22.93
CA ASP A 107 20.75 -12.41 -24.26
C ASP A 107 20.42 -13.36 -25.43
N LYS A 108 19.71 -14.47 -25.18
CA LYS A 108 19.35 -15.51 -26.14
C LYS A 108 17.83 -15.73 -26.20
N PRO A 109 17.08 -14.88 -26.93
CA PRO A 109 15.62 -14.94 -27.01
C PRO A 109 15.09 -16.29 -27.49
N GLU A 110 15.85 -17.00 -28.33
CA GLU A 110 15.48 -18.31 -28.84
C GLU A 110 15.37 -19.38 -27.76
N LEU A 111 15.92 -19.14 -26.56
CA LEU A 111 15.85 -20.05 -25.43
C LEU A 111 14.68 -19.75 -24.48
N HIS A 112 14.09 -18.55 -24.54
CA HIS A 112 13.09 -18.08 -23.55
C HIS A 112 11.93 -19.06 -23.43
N TYR A 113 11.29 -19.40 -24.54
CA TYR A 113 10.16 -20.33 -24.58
C TYR A 113 10.48 -21.70 -23.97
N TYR A 114 11.63 -22.27 -24.31
CA TYR A 114 12.03 -23.59 -23.82
C TYR A 114 12.34 -23.57 -22.31
N LEU A 115 12.95 -22.48 -21.83
CA LEU A 115 13.29 -22.31 -20.42
C LEU A 115 12.05 -22.07 -19.55
N GLU A 116 11.07 -21.30 -20.02
CA GLU A 116 9.79 -21.12 -19.34
C GLU A 116 9.06 -22.45 -19.18
N LYS A 117 8.92 -23.21 -20.28
CA LYS A 117 8.27 -24.52 -20.28
C LYS A 117 9.02 -25.52 -19.40
N ALA A 118 10.36 -25.50 -19.40
CA ALA A 118 11.17 -26.33 -18.50
C ALA A 118 11.02 -25.93 -17.03
N PHE A 119 10.90 -24.63 -16.76
CA PHE A 119 10.65 -24.12 -15.41
C PHE A 119 9.27 -24.54 -14.90
N TRP A 120 8.21 -24.44 -15.70
CA TRP A 120 6.88 -24.96 -15.34
C TRP A 120 6.88 -26.46 -15.06
N HIS A 121 7.66 -27.22 -15.84
CA HIS A 121 7.82 -28.66 -15.57
C HIS A 121 8.50 -28.94 -14.21
N ALA A 122 9.35 -28.03 -13.74
CA ALA A 122 10.04 -28.14 -12.45
C ALA A 122 9.31 -27.43 -11.30
N GLU A 123 8.20 -26.73 -11.59
CA GLU A 123 7.51 -25.84 -10.66
C GLU A 123 6.96 -26.58 -9.43
N GLU A 124 6.38 -27.77 -9.64
CA GLU A 124 5.86 -28.63 -8.56
C GLU A 124 6.94 -29.05 -7.55
N HIS A 125 8.21 -28.88 -7.90
CA HIS A 125 9.37 -29.24 -7.10
C HIS A 125 10.22 -28.04 -6.69
N ILE A 126 9.75 -26.81 -6.96
CA ILE A 126 10.56 -25.60 -6.80
C ILE A 126 10.95 -25.36 -5.33
N ASN A 127 10.10 -25.77 -4.40
CA ASN A 127 10.33 -25.70 -2.95
C ASN A 127 11.48 -26.61 -2.45
N LYS A 128 11.94 -27.55 -3.28
CA LYS A 128 13.08 -28.45 -3.02
C LYS A 128 14.35 -28.00 -3.75
N ILE A 129 14.27 -26.99 -4.63
CA ILE A 129 15.39 -26.54 -5.45
C ILE A 129 15.97 -25.26 -4.82
N ASP A 130 17.23 -25.32 -4.39
CA ASP A 130 17.94 -24.18 -3.80
C ASP A 130 18.37 -23.15 -4.87
N ALA A 131 18.75 -23.61 -6.05
CA ALA A 131 19.21 -22.76 -7.15
C ALA A 131 19.08 -23.46 -8.51
N MET A 132 19.01 -22.66 -9.57
CA MET A 132 19.06 -23.15 -10.95
C MET A 132 20.19 -22.43 -11.69
N LEU A 133 20.93 -23.15 -12.53
CA LEU A 133 21.95 -22.57 -13.40
C LEU A 133 21.74 -23.06 -14.81
N LEU A 134 21.90 -22.15 -15.76
CA LEU A 134 21.87 -22.47 -17.18
C LEU A 134 23.29 -22.67 -17.69
N ASP A 135 23.55 -23.85 -18.24
CA ASP A 135 24.79 -24.20 -18.92
C ASP A 135 24.61 -23.97 -20.43
N LEU A 136 25.35 -23.00 -20.96
CA LEU A 136 25.28 -22.58 -22.36
C LEU A 136 26.37 -23.22 -23.23
N THR A 137 27.11 -24.22 -22.72
CA THR A 137 28.22 -24.83 -23.46
C THR A 137 27.77 -25.68 -24.66
N ASN A 138 26.53 -26.16 -24.65
CA ASN A 138 25.94 -26.94 -25.74
C ASN A 138 24.80 -26.14 -26.40
N SER A 139 24.90 -25.86 -27.70
CA SER A 139 23.86 -25.14 -28.46
C SER A 139 22.62 -25.97 -28.76
N ASP A 140 22.80 -27.29 -28.86
CA ASP A 140 21.78 -28.18 -29.38
C ASP A 140 20.81 -28.61 -28.27
N ASN A 141 21.35 -28.79 -27.06
CA ASN A 141 20.61 -29.18 -25.88
C ASN A 141 20.74 -28.15 -24.77
N ILE A 142 19.64 -27.89 -24.07
CA ILE A 142 19.62 -26.97 -22.93
C ILE A 142 19.92 -27.80 -21.68
N ASN A 143 20.98 -27.45 -20.95
CA ASN A 143 21.31 -28.14 -19.71
C ASN A 143 21.04 -27.20 -18.51
N LEU A 144 20.09 -27.59 -17.67
CA LEU A 144 19.72 -26.89 -16.44
C LEU A 144 20.31 -27.64 -15.25
N VAL A 145 21.32 -27.04 -14.63
CA VAL A 145 21.89 -27.55 -13.38
C VAL A 145 21.04 -27.05 -12.23
N MET A 146 20.37 -27.95 -11.51
CA MET A 146 19.57 -27.60 -10.34
C MET A 146 20.31 -28.02 -9.08
N VAL A 147 20.27 -27.17 -8.07
CA VAL A 147 20.90 -27.44 -6.77
C VAL A 147 19.83 -27.92 -5.82
N SER A 148 19.94 -29.14 -5.33
CA SER A 148 19.03 -29.69 -4.33
C SER A 148 19.71 -30.78 -3.50
N ASP A 149 19.34 -30.84 -2.23
CA ASP A 149 19.72 -31.93 -1.35
C ASP A 149 18.77 -33.15 -1.47
N ASP A 150 17.59 -32.99 -2.11
CA ASP A 150 16.64 -34.09 -2.36
C ASP A 150 17.05 -34.92 -3.58
N GLN A 151 17.63 -36.09 -3.33
CA GLN A 151 18.10 -36.99 -4.38
C GLN A 151 16.97 -37.59 -5.24
N ASN A 152 15.72 -37.59 -4.75
CA ASN A 152 14.60 -38.13 -5.52
C ASN A 152 14.32 -37.30 -6.77
N LEU A 153 14.66 -35.99 -6.75
CA LEU A 153 14.52 -35.11 -7.90
C LEU A 153 15.30 -35.61 -9.12
N LYS A 154 16.43 -36.32 -8.95
CA LYS A 154 17.17 -36.93 -10.07
C LYS A 154 16.34 -37.94 -10.86
N THR A 155 15.40 -38.60 -10.18
CA THR A 155 14.52 -39.59 -10.82
C THR A 155 13.28 -38.94 -11.43
N GLN A 156 12.76 -37.90 -10.78
CA GLN A 156 11.56 -37.17 -11.18
C GLN A 156 11.83 -36.19 -12.34
N LEU A 157 12.98 -35.51 -12.32
CA LEU A 157 13.42 -34.55 -13.31
C LEU A 157 14.67 -35.07 -14.02
N LYS A 158 14.49 -35.68 -15.20
CA LYS A 158 15.62 -36.18 -16.03
C LYS A 158 15.82 -35.32 -17.27
N LYS A 159 14.83 -35.33 -18.15
CA LYS A 159 14.81 -34.53 -19.38
C LYS A 159 13.37 -34.32 -19.83
N VAL A 160 13.14 -33.24 -20.54
CA VAL A 160 11.86 -32.93 -21.18
C VAL A 160 12.11 -32.52 -22.62
N LEU A 161 11.31 -33.06 -23.56
CA LEU A 161 11.31 -32.63 -24.95
C LEU A 161 10.27 -31.53 -25.10
N ILE A 162 10.71 -30.33 -25.47
CA ILE A 162 9.84 -29.17 -25.60
C ILE A 162 9.81 -28.75 -27.07
N LYS A 163 8.61 -28.62 -27.62
CA LYS A 163 8.36 -28.16 -28.99
C LYS A 163 7.83 -26.72 -28.96
N ASN A 164 8.49 -25.81 -29.68
CA ASN A 164 8.02 -24.43 -29.81
C ASN A 164 6.85 -24.34 -30.82
N PRO A 165 6.17 -23.18 -30.92
CA PRO A 165 5.06 -22.99 -31.86
C PRO A 165 5.42 -23.23 -33.33
N GLU A 166 6.68 -23.02 -33.71
CA GLU A 166 7.20 -23.27 -35.06
C GLU A 166 7.51 -24.75 -35.33
N GLY A 167 7.38 -25.59 -34.30
CA GLY A 167 7.60 -27.02 -34.35
C GLY A 167 9.04 -27.48 -34.15
N ILE A 168 9.96 -26.57 -33.86
CA ILE A 168 11.35 -26.88 -33.47
C ILE A 168 11.32 -27.50 -32.08
N SER A 169 12.02 -28.63 -31.93
CA SER A 169 12.08 -29.35 -30.66
C SER A 169 13.48 -29.24 -30.06
N LYS A 170 13.56 -28.86 -28.79
CA LYS A 170 14.81 -28.93 -28.00
C LYS A 170 14.60 -29.84 -26.80
N THR A 171 15.64 -30.61 -26.47
CA THR A 171 15.65 -31.38 -25.23
C THR A 171 16.28 -30.56 -24.13
N VAL A 172 15.57 -30.42 -23.01
CA VAL A 172 16.08 -29.79 -21.79
C VAL A 172 16.45 -30.90 -20.81
N PHE A 173 17.71 -30.93 -20.38
CA PHE A 173 18.21 -31.86 -19.39
C PHE A 173 18.27 -31.19 -18.01
N PHE A 174 17.87 -31.92 -16.98
CA PHE A 174 17.92 -31.47 -15.60
C PHE A 174 19.05 -32.21 -14.88
N ASP A 175 20.13 -31.51 -14.57
CA ASP A 175 21.26 -32.07 -13.81
C ASP A 175 21.15 -31.64 -12.35
N ILE A 176 20.60 -32.53 -11.51
CA ILE A 176 20.46 -32.25 -10.08
C ILE A 176 21.80 -32.50 -9.36
N LYS A 177 22.34 -31.46 -8.71
CA LYS A 177 23.56 -31.48 -7.92
C LYS A 177 23.29 -31.06 -6.49
N THR A 178 24.02 -31.64 -5.55
CA THR A 178 24.12 -31.10 -4.19
C THR A 178 24.98 -29.83 -4.18
N LYS A 179 24.88 -29.03 -3.11
CA LYS A 179 25.74 -27.83 -2.92
C LYS A 179 27.24 -28.17 -2.99
N TYR A 180 27.62 -29.34 -2.48
CA TYR A 180 29.00 -29.83 -2.52
C TYR A 180 29.46 -30.22 -3.93
N GLU A 181 28.61 -30.88 -4.71
CA GLU A 181 28.93 -31.21 -6.10
C GLU A 181 29.04 -29.94 -6.96
N LEU A 182 28.14 -28.97 -6.74
CA LEU A 182 28.16 -27.71 -7.47
C LEU A 182 29.46 -26.93 -7.24
N SER A 183 29.97 -26.87 -6.01
CA SER A 183 31.21 -26.14 -5.72
C SER A 183 32.42 -26.70 -6.47
N LYS A 184 32.47 -28.03 -6.70
CA LYS A 184 33.49 -28.66 -7.53
C LYS A 184 33.38 -28.26 -9.01
N VAL A 185 32.15 -28.15 -9.52
CA VAL A 185 31.89 -27.75 -10.92
C VAL A 185 32.24 -26.27 -11.14
N LEU A 186 31.81 -25.39 -10.23
CA LEU A 186 32.06 -23.95 -10.33
C LEU A 186 33.54 -23.60 -10.30
N ASN A 187 34.35 -24.33 -9.51
CA ASN A 187 35.80 -24.14 -9.46
C ASN A 187 36.52 -24.45 -10.78
N LYS A 188 35.87 -25.17 -11.71
CA LYS A 188 36.48 -25.58 -13.00
C LYS A 188 36.02 -24.71 -14.18
N LYS A 189 34.85 -24.05 -14.10
CA LYS A 189 34.16 -23.45 -15.26
C LYS A 189 33.32 -22.21 -14.92
N SER A 190 33.81 -21.30 -14.08
CA SER A 190 32.98 -20.20 -13.54
C SER A 190 32.43 -19.20 -14.59
N SER A 191 33.04 -19.08 -15.78
CA SER A 191 32.62 -18.12 -16.82
C SER A 191 31.47 -18.60 -17.72
N GLU A 192 31.06 -19.87 -17.61
CA GLU A 192 30.11 -20.48 -18.56
C GLU A 192 28.68 -20.66 -17.99
N PHE A 193 28.46 -20.29 -16.73
CA PHE A 193 27.18 -20.49 -16.05
C PHE A 193 26.44 -19.18 -15.82
N TYR A 194 25.17 -19.12 -16.25
CA TYR A 194 24.24 -18.07 -15.87
C TYR A 194 23.47 -18.50 -14.62
N ALA A 195 23.65 -17.76 -13.52
CA ALA A 195 23.04 -18.10 -12.25
C ALA A 195 21.60 -17.58 -12.13
N LEU A 196 20.62 -18.47 -12.28
CA LEU A 196 19.23 -18.25 -11.86
C LEU A 196 19.13 -18.52 -10.35
N LYS A 197 19.83 -17.70 -9.55
CA LYS A 197 19.86 -17.88 -8.10
C LYS A 197 18.48 -17.66 -7.50
N MET A 198 17.90 -18.70 -6.91
CA MET A 198 16.80 -18.59 -5.97
C MET A 198 17.39 -18.42 -4.55
N ARG A 199 16.76 -17.59 -3.73
CA ARG A 199 16.98 -17.60 -2.29
C ARG A 199 15.65 -17.98 -1.67
N TYR A 200 15.30 -19.27 -1.75
CA TYR A 200 14.17 -19.76 -0.98
C TYR A 200 14.59 -19.78 0.49
N THR A 201 14.16 -18.78 1.24
CA THR A 201 14.40 -18.74 2.68
C THR A 201 13.29 -19.56 3.34
N ASN A 202 13.65 -20.59 4.10
CA ASN A 202 12.76 -21.56 4.76
C ASN A 202 11.80 -20.95 5.83
N HIS A 203 11.47 -19.66 5.76
CA HIS A 203 10.58 -18.97 6.69
C HIS A 203 9.15 -19.55 6.68
N VAL A 204 8.68 -20.07 5.55
CA VAL A 204 7.32 -20.65 5.42
C VAL A 204 7.12 -21.87 6.33
N LYS A 205 8.13 -22.74 6.49
CA LYS A 205 8.01 -23.93 7.37
C LYS A 205 7.87 -23.56 8.85
N LYS A 206 8.46 -22.43 9.28
CA LYS A 206 8.33 -21.92 10.65
C LYS A 206 6.99 -21.21 10.87
N ALA A 207 6.49 -20.49 9.85
CA ALA A 207 5.20 -19.80 9.91
C ALA A 207 4.02 -20.80 9.94
N VAL A 208 4.06 -21.87 9.14
CA VAL A 208 2.98 -22.89 9.11
C VAL A 208 2.88 -23.65 10.43
N LEU A 209 4.01 -23.98 11.07
CA LEU A 209 4.01 -24.62 12.39
C LEU A 209 3.43 -23.70 13.48
N LEU A 210 3.69 -22.39 13.40
CA LEU A 210 3.14 -21.39 14.32
C LEU A 210 1.63 -21.22 14.13
N MET A 211 1.14 -21.21 12.88
CA MET A 211 -0.29 -21.08 12.58
C MET A 211 -1.10 -22.30 13.00
N ILE A 212 -0.55 -23.52 12.92
CA ILE A 212 -1.21 -24.73 13.42
C ILE A 212 -1.37 -24.70 14.95
N VAL A 213 -0.40 -24.13 15.66
CA VAL A 213 -0.46 -23.97 17.14
C VAL A 213 -1.46 -22.88 17.54
N LEU A 214 -1.55 -21.79 16.78
CA LEU A 214 -2.53 -20.71 17.00
C LEU A 214 -3.98 -21.15 16.66
N GLY A 215 -4.16 -21.95 15.60
CA GLY A 215 -5.47 -22.45 15.19
C GLY A 215 -6.11 -23.43 16.18
N LEU A 216 -5.31 -24.18 16.94
CA LEU A 216 -5.80 -25.07 17.99
C LEU A 216 -6.24 -24.34 19.26
N LEU A 217 -5.87 -23.06 19.43
CA LEU A 217 -6.30 -22.23 20.58
C LEU A 217 -7.62 -21.47 20.34
N TYR A 218 -8.17 -21.51 19.13
CA TYR A 218 -9.21 -20.58 18.63
C TYR A 218 -10.60 -21.23 18.45
N THR A 219 -10.92 -22.34 19.13
CA THR A 219 -12.26 -22.94 19.06
C THR A 219 -13.17 -22.38 20.15
N GLY A 220 -13.76 -21.22 19.89
CA GLY A 220 -14.76 -20.62 20.78
C GLY A 220 -15.29 -19.24 20.37
N ILE A 221 -15.23 -18.88 19.10
CA ILE A 221 -15.60 -17.52 18.65
C ILE A 221 -16.98 -17.55 18.01
N THR A 222 -17.91 -16.86 18.66
CA THR A 222 -19.15 -16.38 18.05
C THR A 222 -18.79 -15.49 16.86
N LEU A 223 -19.34 -15.78 15.69
CA LEU A 223 -19.19 -14.94 14.50
C LEU A 223 -19.86 -13.59 14.78
N VAL A 224 -19.07 -12.61 15.21
CA VAL A 224 -19.45 -11.20 15.23
C VAL A 224 -19.05 -10.65 13.88
N PHE A 225 -20.02 -10.16 13.10
CA PHE A 225 -19.75 -9.33 11.94
C PHE A 225 -19.19 -8.01 12.47
N GLY A 226 -17.88 -7.82 12.35
CA GLY A 226 -17.19 -6.62 12.82
C GLY A 226 -16.99 -5.63 11.68
N VAL A 227 -16.84 -4.36 12.03
CA VAL A 227 -16.42 -3.27 11.14
C VAL A 227 -15.18 -3.69 10.35
N GLN A 228 -15.22 -3.53 9.03
CA GLN A 228 -14.15 -3.97 8.14
C GLN A 228 -13.33 -2.78 7.65
N GLY A 229 -12.03 -2.98 7.43
CA GLY A 229 -11.19 -1.97 6.79
C GLY A 229 -11.64 -1.74 5.34
N ALA A 230 -11.73 -0.49 4.92
CA ALA A 230 -12.12 -0.12 3.56
C ALA A 230 -10.90 0.09 2.65
N GLY A 231 -10.99 -0.38 1.41
CA GLY A 231 -10.06 0.03 0.35
C GLY A 231 -10.43 1.43 -0.14
N VAL A 232 -9.48 2.36 -0.16
CA VAL A 232 -9.71 3.76 -0.57
C VAL A 232 -8.90 4.06 -1.82
N ASP A 233 -9.60 4.43 -2.90
CA ASP A 233 -9.00 4.92 -4.13
C ASP A 233 -9.19 6.44 -4.22
N LEU A 234 -8.08 7.19 -4.21
CA LEU A 234 -8.12 8.64 -4.33
C LEU A 234 -8.49 9.06 -5.76
N VAL A 235 -9.71 9.55 -5.95
CA VAL A 235 -10.19 10.06 -7.25
C VAL A 235 -9.68 11.48 -7.53
N ALA A 236 -9.85 12.38 -6.56
CA ALA A 236 -9.41 13.77 -6.65
C ALA A 236 -9.12 14.35 -5.26
N SER A 237 -8.26 15.36 -5.20
CA SER A 237 -8.02 16.16 -4.00
C SER A 237 -7.85 17.62 -4.42
N SER A 238 -8.57 18.52 -3.77
CA SER A 238 -8.53 19.95 -4.08
C SER A 238 -8.72 20.77 -2.81
N ARG A 239 -8.39 22.06 -2.89
CA ARG A 239 -8.64 23.05 -1.85
C ARG A 239 -9.11 24.35 -2.50
N ALA A 240 -9.86 25.17 -1.77
CA ALA A 240 -10.28 26.47 -2.28
C ALA A 240 -9.07 27.31 -2.71
N ASN A 241 -9.15 27.96 -3.87
CA ASN A 241 -8.11 28.86 -4.34
C ASN A 241 -8.42 30.29 -3.91
N LEU A 242 -7.87 30.71 -2.77
CA LEU A 242 -8.04 32.08 -2.26
C LEU A 242 -7.11 33.12 -2.92
N SER A 243 -6.30 32.74 -3.92
CA SER A 243 -5.35 33.67 -4.56
C SER A 243 -5.99 34.76 -5.45
N GLY A 244 -7.33 34.74 -5.60
CA GLY A 244 -8.09 35.74 -6.37
C GLY A 244 -8.49 37.01 -5.61
N GLY A 245 -8.30 37.07 -4.29
CA GLY A 245 -8.57 38.29 -3.51
C GLY A 245 -7.52 39.36 -3.77
N SER A 246 -7.79 40.31 -4.67
CA SER A 246 -6.94 41.49 -4.81
C SER A 246 -7.19 42.44 -3.63
N PRO A 247 -6.15 43.02 -3.01
CA PRO A 247 -6.34 44.05 -1.99
C PRO A 247 -7.16 45.19 -2.57
N ASP A 248 -8.26 45.56 -1.92
CA ASP A 248 -9.03 46.74 -2.26
C ASP A 248 -8.56 47.93 -1.40
N SER A 249 -8.75 49.15 -1.91
CA SER A 249 -8.35 50.36 -1.21
C SER A 249 -9.47 51.40 -1.27
N ILE A 250 -9.76 52.01 -0.11
CA ILE A 250 -10.65 53.15 -0.03
C ILE A 250 -9.84 54.40 0.31
N ALA A 251 -10.05 55.47 -0.46
CA ALA A 251 -9.45 56.76 -0.16
C ALA A 251 -10.17 57.39 1.03
N VAL A 252 -9.41 57.77 2.07
CA VAL A 252 -9.94 58.44 3.27
C VAL A 252 -9.56 59.92 3.26
N GLN A 253 -10.46 60.77 3.77
CA GLN A 253 -10.24 62.22 3.86
C GLN A 253 -10.01 62.64 5.32
N ALA A 254 -8.98 63.47 5.54
CA ALA A 254 -8.65 63.98 6.86
C ALA A 254 -9.82 64.78 7.45
N GLY A 255 -10.22 64.47 8.69
CA GLY A 255 -11.33 65.10 9.39
C GLY A 255 -12.70 64.42 9.20
N ASN A 256 -12.76 63.30 8.47
CA ASN A 256 -13.98 62.51 8.29
C ASN A 256 -13.91 61.15 9.03
N VAL A 257 -15.07 60.56 9.35
CA VAL A 257 -15.19 59.17 9.83
C VAL A 257 -15.81 58.34 8.71
N THR A 258 -15.11 57.30 8.27
CA THR A 258 -15.58 56.39 7.23
C THR A 258 -15.86 55.03 7.87
N GLU A 259 -17.11 54.59 7.82
CA GLU A 259 -17.49 53.22 8.15
C GLU A 259 -17.18 52.32 6.95
N ILE A 260 -16.46 51.22 7.20
CA ILE A 260 -16.11 50.24 6.18
C ILE A 260 -16.52 48.86 6.64
N ASN A 261 -17.05 48.07 5.70
CA ASN A 261 -17.29 46.64 5.90
C ASN A 261 -16.18 45.89 5.18
N ILE A 262 -15.41 45.10 5.92
CA ILE A 262 -14.38 44.21 5.39
C ILE A 262 -14.88 42.79 5.59
N SER A 263 -14.92 42.01 4.52
CA SER A 263 -15.19 40.57 4.57
C SER A 263 -14.02 39.80 3.99
N GLY A 264 -13.70 38.65 4.56
CA GLY A 264 -12.71 37.73 4.05
C GLY A 264 -13.09 36.29 4.35
N THR A 265 -12.56 35.36 3.57
CA THR A 265 -12.75 33.91 3.78
C THR A 265 -11.41 33.31 4.15
N LYS A 266 -11.37 32.48 5.20
CA LYS A 266 -10.23 31.66 5.58
C LYS A 266 -10.58 30.19 5.30
N ILE A 267 -9.62 29.39 4.83
CA ILE A 267 -9.76 27.93 4.80
C ILE A 267 -9.40 27.41 6.19
N THR A 268 -10.19 26.47 6.71
CA THR A 268 -9.85 25.77 7.96
C THR A 268 -8.49 25.07 7.84
N GLU A 269 -7.74 25.06 8.95
CA GLU A 269 -6.47 24.35 9.07
C GLU A 269 -6.63 23.03 9.84
N HIS A 270 -7.85 22.74 10.35
CA HIS A 270 -8.08 21.67 11.32
C HIS A 270 -9.02 20.58 10.81
N TRP A 271 -9.57 20.73 9.60
CA TRP A 271 -10.50 19.77 9.02
C TRP A 271 -10.12 19.35 7.60
N ALA A 272 -10.28 18.07 7.34
CA ALA A 272 -10.30 17.48 6.01
C ALA A 272 -11.71 16.94 5.71
N GLY A 273 -12.22 17.24 4.53
CA GLY A 273 -13.47 16.67 4.01
C GLY A 273 -13.21 15.54 3.04
N PHE A 274 -13.93 14.43 3.19
CA PHE A 274 -13.96 13.30 2.27
C PHE A 274 -15.38 13.10 1.75
N TYR A 275 -15.54 12.74 0.49
CA TYR A 275 -16.83 12.46 -0.10
C TYR A 275 -16.65 11.51 -1.28
N GLY A 276 -17.70 10.76 -1.63
CA GLY A 276 -17.69 9.90 -2.79
C GLY A 276 -18.76 8.82 -2.76
N GLU A 277 -18.61 7.88 -3.68
CA GLU A 277 -19.51 6.74 -3.88
C GLU A 277 -18.95 5.49 -3.20
N ILE A 278 -19.85 4.66 -2.70
CA ILE A 278 -19.53 3.39 -2.07
C ILE A 278 -19.87 2.29 -3.06
N SER A 279 -18.85 1.50 -3.42
CA SER A 279 -19.05 0.26 -4.16
C SER A 279 -18.69 -0.91 -3.26
N GLY A 280 -19.61 -1.85 -3.13
CA GLY A 280 -19.43 -3.03 -2.29
C GLY A 280 -20.48 -4.07 -2.64
N ASN A 281 -20.07 -5.34 -2.57
CA ASN A 281 -20.98 -6.46 -2.77
C ASN A 281 -21.17 -7.13 -1.43
N LEU A 282 -22.42 -7.39 -1.05
CA LEU A 282 -22.68 -8.37 -0.01
C LEU A 282 -22.52 -9.75 -0.67
N THR A 283 -21.46 -10.47 -0.30
CA THR A 283 -21.17 -11.81 -0.79
C THR A 283 -21.11 -12.81 0.37
N LEU A 284 -21.64 -14.00 0.15
CA LEU A 284 -21.41 -15.15 1.00
C LEU A 284 -20.24 -15.92 0.38
N GLU A 285 -19.08 -15.83 1.00
CA GLU A 285 -17.84 -16.43 0.50
C GLU A 285 -17.28 -17.46 1.48
N ASN A 286 -16.49 -18.41 0.97
CA ASN A 286 -15.68 -19.27 1.80
C ASN A 286 -14.33 -18.61 2.16
N SER A 287 -13.51 -19.25 2.98
CA SER A 287 -12.19 -18.73 3.39
C SER A 287 -11.17 -18.57 2.25
N ASN A 288 -11.44 -19.11 1.06
CA ASN A 288 -10.59 -18.96 -0.12
C ASN A 288 -11.04 -17.80 -1.02
N GLY A 289 -12.13 -17.11 -0.67
CA GLY A 289 -12.74 -16.08 -1.50
C GLY A 289 -13.60 -16.64 -2.64
N ASP A 290 -13.97 -17.93 -2.61
CA ASP A 290 -14.95 -18.45 -3.56
C ASP A 290 -16.34 -17.98 -3.14
N VAL A 291 -16.99 -17.21 -4.01
CA VAL A 291 -18.34 -16.68 -3.79
C VAL A 291 -19.35 -17.81 -3.96
N PHE A 292 -20.03 -18.16 -2.87
CA PHE A 292 -21.15 -19.10 -2.87
C PHE A 292 -22.44 -18.42 -3.34
N TYR A 293 -22.67 -17.19 -2.87
CA TYR A 293 -23.81 -16.37 -3.30
C TYR A 293 -23.41 -14.90 -3.30
N ASP A 294 -23.82 -14.20 -4.35
CA ASP A 294 -23.60 -12.76 -4.49
C ASP A 294 -24.95 -12.06 -4.51
N TRP A 295 -25.15 -11.13 -3.59
CA TRP A 295 -26.32 -10.26 -3.59
C TRP A 295 -26.08 -9.00 -4.45
N THR A 296 -25.08 -8.99 -5.34
CA THR A 296 -24.97 -7.97 -6.39
C THR A 296 -26.28 -7.82 -7.16
N GLY A 297 -26.74 -6.59 -7.31
CA GLY A 297 -28.03 -6.29 -7.93
C GLY A 297 -29.20 -6.20 -6.95
N LEU A 298 -28.94 -6.08 -5.63
CA LEU A 298 -29.84 -5.33 -4.77
C LEU A 298 -29.88 -3.89 -5.31
N GLY A 299 -30.75 -3.60 -6.28
CA GLY A 299 -31.08 -2.25 -6.71
C GLY A 299 -31.87 -1.48 -5.63
N GLY A 300 -31.48 -1.67 -4.37
CA GLY A 300 -32.00 -1.03 -3.19
C GLY A 300 -30.91 -0.17 -2.57
N SER A 301 -31.34 0.86 -1.85
CA SER A 301 -30.47 1.83 -1.20
C SER A 301 -29.40 1.16 -0.34
N ILE A 302 -28.13 1.48 -0.62
CA ILE A 302 -27.01 1.12 0.26
C ILE A 302 -27.20 1.93 1.55
N ALA A 303 -27.25 1.24 2.68
CA ALA A 303 -27.29 1.84 4.02
C ALA A 303 -26.11 1.32 4.84
N GLY A 304 -25.73 2.10 5.85
CA GLY A 304 -24.64 1.77 6.75
C GLY A 304 -23.85 3.01 7.13
N GLU A 305 -22.59 2.81 7.48
CA GLU A 305 -21.73 3.83 8.06
C GLU A 305 -20.32 3.78 7.48
N VAL A 306 -19.75 4.96 7.27
CA VAL A 306 -18.32 5.11 6.98
C VAL A 306 -17.64 5.71 8.21
N PHE A 307 -16.57 5.07 8.65
CA PHE A 307 -15.77 5.50 9.78
C PHE A 307 -14.37 5.91 9.31
N ALA A 308 -13.79 6.90 9.97
CA ALA A 308 -12.42 7.30 9.80
C ALA A 308 -11.74 7.54 11.14
N SER A 309 -10.48 7.11 11.26
CA SER A 309 -9.62 7.41 12.41
C SER A 309 -8.20 7.73 11.98
N ALA A 310 -7.50 8.54 12.78
CA ALA A 310 -6.06 8.75 12.63
C ALA A 310 -5.25 7.54 13.16
N ASP A 311 -5.87 6.69 13.99
CA ASP A 311 -5.27 5.44 14.46
C ASP A 311 -5.68 4.26 13.54
N GLY A 312 -4.73 3.38 13.25
CA GLY A 312 -4.96 2.19 12.42
C GLY A 312 -5.55 1.01 13.20
N THR A 313 -5.71 1.14 14.52
CA THR A 313 -6.08 0.09 15.47
C THR A 313 -7.23 0.50 16.38
N VAL A 314 -8.40 0.80 15.79
CA VAL A 314 -9.64 1.13 16.53
C VAL A 314 -10.23 -0.09 17.26
N SER A 315 -10.63 0.10 18.51
CA SER A 315 -11.30 -0.91 19.34
C SER A 315 -12.83 -0.85 19.22
N TRP A 316 -13.39 -1.54 18.22
CA TRP A 316 -14.83 -1.54 17.91
C TRP A 316 -15.73 -2.09 19.02
N SER A 317 -15.22 -2.93 19.92
CA SER A 317 -16.03 -3.48 21.03
C SER A 317 -16.33 -2.48 22.14
N GLY A 318 -15.57 -1.37 22.20
CA GLY A 318 -15.71 -0.31 23.20
C GLY A 318 -16.16 1.03 22.62
N ILE A 319 -16.65 1.04 21.38
CA ILE A 319 -17.06 2.26 20.71
C ILE A 319 -18.25 2.92 21.41
N GLY A 320 -18.21 4.24 21.56
CA GLY A 320 -19.27 5.02 22.17
C GLY A 320 -19.25 6.48 21.73
N CYS A 321 -20.25 7.26 22.16
CA CYS A 321 -20.28 8.70 21.92
C CYS A 321 -19.09 9.38 22.59
N ALA A 322 -18.38 10.24 21.86
CA ALA A 322 -17.35 11.08 22.46
C ALA A 322 -17.99 12.09 23.43
N SER A 323 -17.50 12.13 24.67
CA SER A 323 -17.82 13.18 25.64
C SER A 323 -17.12 14.49 25.30
N GLU A 324 -17.57 15.60 25.90
CA GLU A 324 -16.90 16.91 25.76
C GLU A 324 -15.44 16.88 26.21
N ALA A 325 -15.12 16.10 27.25
CA ALA A 325 -13.76 15.93 27.75
C ALA A 325 -12.88 15.13 26.77
N GLU A 326 -13.44 14.11 26.11
CA GLU A 326 -12.74 13.36 25.07
C GLU A 326 -12.56 14.19 23.81
N ALA A 327 -13.57 14.96 23.39
CA ALA A 327 -13.43 15.91 22.28
C ALA A 327 -12.32 16.94 22.54
N LEU A 328 -12.21 17.46 23.77
CA LEU A 328 -11.12 18.36 24.17
C LEU A 328 -9.75 17.66 24.17
N ALA A 329 -9.70 16.37 24.53
CA ALA A 329 -8.47 15.58 24.45
C ALA A 329 -8.03 15.37 22.99
N ILE A 330 -8.98 15.11 22.08
CA ILE A 330 -8.74 15.00 20.64
C ILE A 330 -8.27 16.35 20.07
N GLU A 331 -8.87 17.47 20.44
CA GLU A 331 -8.40 18.81 20.07
C GLU A 331 -6.92 19.00 20.47
N GLY A 332 -6.57 18.58 21.70
CA GLY A 332 -5.20 18.64 22.18
C GLY A 332 -4.20 17.78 21.42
N THR A 333 -4.61 16.61 20.88
CA THR A 333 -3.73 15.78 20.05
C THR A 333 -3.57 16.32 18.63
N LEU A 334 -4.60 16.99 18.11
CA LEU A 334 -4.58 17.67 16.81
C LEU A 334 -3.86 19.01 16.84
N GLY A 335 -3.66 19.60 18.02
CA GLY A 335 -3.05 20.92 18.17
C GLY A 335 -4.05 22.07 17.97
N ILE A 336 -5.34 21.81 18.12
CA ILE A 336 -6.40 22.83 18.00
C ILE A 336 -6.43 23.66 19.29
N ASP A 337 -6.37 24.98 19.18
CA ASP A 337 -6.45 25.87 20.34
C ASP A 337 -7.89 25.91 20.87
N PRO A 338 -8.11 25.88 22.20
CA PRO A 338 -9.45 26.02 22.76
C PRO A 338 -10.20 27.29 22.32
N ASP A 339 -9.51 28.34 21.91
CA ASP A 339 -10.10 29.58 21.40
C ASP A 339 -10.42 29.55 19.90
N ASP A 340 -10.02 28.49 19.17
CA ASP A 340 -10.29 28.36 17.74
C ASP A 340 -11.77 28.18 17.45
N SER A 341 -12.26 28.93 16.46
CA SER A 341 -13.69 28.95 16.10
C SER A 341 -14.18 27.63 15.53
N ASP A 342 -13.31 26.88 14.86
CA ASP A 342 -13.58 25.62 14.18
C ASP A 342 -13.15 24.39 14.99
N ARG A 343 -12.93 24.52 16.31
CA ARG A 343 -12.65 23.38 17.18
C ARG A 343 -13.78 22.34 17.19
N ILE A 344 -13.47 21.10 17.55
CA ILE A 344 -14.40 19.95 17.57
C ILE A 344 -15.68 20.27 18.34
N ASN A 345 -15.57 20.83 19.54
CA ASN A 345 -16.73 21.16 20.39
C ASN A 345 -17.62 22.28 19.82
N ASN A 346 -17.10 23.11 18.90
CA ASN A 346 -17.90 24.12 18.20
C ASN A 346 -18.50 23.58 16.89
N THR A 347 -17.90 22.54 16.32
CA THR A 347 -18.36 21.90 15.09
C THR A 347 -19.46 20.86 15.36
N TYR A 348 -19.27 19.99 16.36
CA TYR A 348 -20.19 18.90 16.74
C TYR A 348 -21.13 19.34 17.88
N THR A 349 -22.03 20.27 17.59
CA THR A 349 -22.89 20.93 18.60
C THR A 349 -24.30 20.35 18.73
N SER A 350 -24.71 19.49 17.79
CA SER A 350 -26.00 18.80 17.83
C SER A 350 -25.87 17.46 18.55
N THR A 351 -26.97 16.92 19.07
CA THR A 351 -27.07 15.51 19.50
C THR A 351 -28.10 14.73 18.68
N THR A 352 -28.62 15.37 17.63
CA THR A 352 -29.65 14.79 16.76
C THR A 352 -28.97 14.07 15.60
N HIS A 353 -29.13 12.75 15.58
CA HIS A 353 -28.81 11.90 14.44
C HIS A 353 -29.66 10.61 14.52
N PRO A 354 -29.87 9.89 13.40
CA PRO A 354 -30.52 8.58 13.41
C PRO A 354 -29.81 7.60 14.35
N THR A 355 -30.56 6.69 14.96
CA THR A 355 -29.98 5.60 15.75
C THR A 355 -29.34 4.58 14.81
N PHE A 356 -28.11 4.16 15.11
CA PHE A 356 -27.37 3.19 14.31
C PHE A 356 -26.60 2.19 15.20
N ASN A 357 -25.96 1.20 14.56
CA ASN A 357 -25.15 0.19 15.24
C ASN A 357 -23.71 0.26 14.73
N VAL A 358 -22.76 -0.18 15.56
CA VAL A 358 -21.35 -0.30 15.17
C VAL A 358 -20.84 -1.65 15.67
N GLY A 359 -20.64 -2.58 14.74
CA GLY A 359 -20.30 -3.98 15.03
C GLY A 359 -21.27 -4.61 16.05
N SER A 360 -20.76 -4.89 17.26
CA SER A 360 -21.58 -5.47 18.35
C SER A 360 -22.28 -4.45 19.24
N VAL A 361 -21.97 -3.15 19.10
CA VAL A 361 -22.58 -2.09 19.90
C VAL A 361 -23.83 -1.60 19.17
N SER A 362 -25.00 -1.74 19.81
CA SER A 362 -26.27 -1.39 19.19
C SER A 362 -26.91 -0.17 19.84
N GLY A 363 -27.70 0.56 19.04
CA GLY A 363 -28.53 1.65 19.54
C GLY A 363 -27.74 2.92 19.87
N ILE A 364 -26.68 3.23 19.13
CA ILE A 364 -25.92 4.47 19.29
C ILE A 364 -26.83 5.65 18.92
N THR A 365 -27.03 6.56 19.88
CA THR A 365 -27.89 7.74 19.75
C THR A 365 -27.47 8.83 20.73
N GLY A 366 -27.80 10.09 20.43
CA GLY A 366 -27.53 11.22 21.33
C GLY A 366 -26.06 11.64 21.40
N CYS A 367 -25.23 11.18 20.45
CA CYS A 367 -23.83 11.56 20.37
C CYS A 367 -23.68 12.97 19.79
N ASN A 368 -22.57 13.63 20.12
CA ASN A 368 -22.20 14.90 19.50
C ASN A 368 -22.09 14.72 17.97
N ALA A 369 -22.81 15.56 17.25
CA ALA A 369 -23.05 15.43 15.83
C ALA A 369 -23.11 16.79 15.12
N THR A 370 -22.96 16.74 13.80
CA THR A 370 -23.18 17.87 12.89
C THR A 370 -23.61 17.36 11.52
N ASN A 371 -23.91 18.24 10.58
CA ASN A 371 -24.23 17.86 9.21
C ASN A 371 -23.36 18.66 8.25
N THR A 372 -22.84 18.01 7.20
CA THR A 372 -22.16 18.71 6.12
C THR A 372 -23.15 19.48 5.26
N TYR A 373 -22.64 20.39 4.46
CA TYR A 373 -23.49 21.24 3.63
C TYR A 373 -23.97 20.50 2.37
N ASP A 374 -25.15 20.85 1.91
CA ASP A 374 -25.65 20.50 0.58
C ASP A 374 -25.25 21.55 -0.47
N ALA A 375 -25.66 21.34 -1.72
CA ALA A 375 -25.43 22.26 -2.83
C ALA A 375 -26.06 23.65 -2.64
N GLY A 376 -27.04 23.78 -1.74
CA GLY A 376 -27.67 25.04 -1.35
C GLY A 376 -26.85 25.84 -0.35
N GLY A 377 -25.72 25.28 0.15
CA GLY A 377 -24.86 25.93 1.13
C GLY A 377 -25.47 25.97 2.53
N SER A 378 -26.36 25.02 2.84
CA SER A 378 -26.93 24.84 4.18
C SER A 378 -26.62 23.43 4.69
N PRO A 379 -26.52 23.21 6.01
CA PRO A 379 -26.40 21.85 6.56
C PRO A 379 -27.56 20.99 6.07
N SER A 380 -27.26 19.80 5.57
CA SER A 380 -28.27 18.83 5.14
C SER A 380 -29.14 18.44 6.34
N ALA A 381 -30.43 18.75 6.31
CA ALA A 381 -31.31 18.54 7.46
C ALA A 381 -31.46 17.06 7.86
N ASP A 382 -31.48 16.17 6.86
CA ASP A 382 -31.76 14.74 7.02
C ASP A 382 -30.70 13.83 6.34
N ALA A 383 -29.52 14.37 6.02
CA ALA A 383 -28.46 13.62 5.35
C ALA A 383 -27.06 14.00 5.82
N PHE A 384 -26.08 13.16 5.51
CA PHE A 384 -24.66 13.32 5.80
C PHE A 384 -24.38 13.66 7.27
N TYR A 385 -25.08 12.97 8.17
CA TYR A 385 -24.87 13.10 9.61
C TYR A 385 -23.44 12.73 9.97
N GLN A 386 -22.71 13.68 10.54
CA GLN A 386 -21.39 13.47 11.13
C GLN A 386 -21.57 13.16 12.61
N VAL A 387 -21.07 12.03 13.07
CA VAL A 387 -21.15 11.62 14.49
C VAL A 387 -19.74 11.41 15.02
N LEU A 388 -19.43 12.05 16.16
CA LEU A 388 -18.15 11.89 16.82
C LEU A 388 -18.23 10.75 17.84
N LEU A 389 -17.47 9.69 17.57
CA LEU A 389 -17.32 8.54 18.44
C LEU A 389 -15.89 8.47 18.98
N THR A 390 -15.71 7.71 20.05
CA THR A 390 -14.41 7.29 20.57
C THR A 390 -14.43 5.80 20.86
N ASP A 391 -13.27 5.16 20.75
CA ASP A 391 -13.09 3.80 21.24
C ASP A 391 -12.73 3.76 22.74
N ALA A 392 -12.43 2.56 23.26
CA ALA A 392 -12.12 2.38 24.68
C ALA A 392 -10.79 3.01 25.10
N GLU A 393 -9.92 3.29 24.14
CA GLU A 393 -8.60 3.87 24.31
C GLU A 393 -8.65 5.41 24.22
N GLY A 394 -9.79 5.96 23.77
CA GLY A 394 -10.03 7.38 23.60
C GLY A 394 -9.64 7.90 22.22
N ASP A 395 -9.41 7.00 21.26
CA ASP A 395 -9.07 7.37 19.89
C ASP A 395 -10.32 7.86 19.15
N ALA A 396 -10.17 8.95 18.42
CA ALA A 396 -11.27 9.56 17.68
C ALA A 396 -11.73 8.67 16.52
N VAL A 397 -13.04 8.49 16.39
CA VAL A 397 -13.69 7.82 15.27
C VAL A 397 -14.73 8.77 14.68
N TYR A 398 -14.37 9.37 13.55
CA TYR A 398 -15.25 10.24 12.77
C TYR A 398 -16.18 9.37 11.94
N THR A 399 -17.48 9.53 12.13
CA THR A 399 -18.49 8.68 11.51
C THR A 399 -19.40 9.50 10.61
N THR A 400 -19.74 8.96 9.45
CA THR A 400 -20.85 9.47 8.63
C THR A 400 -21.83 8.35 8.29
N LEU A 401 -23.11 8.68 8.29
CA LEU A 401 -24.16 7.75 7.87
C LEU A 401 -24.28 7.79 6.34
N ILE A 402 -24.36 6.62 5.70
CA ILE A 402 -24.48 6.48 4.25
C ILE A 402 -25.89 6.93 3.84
N ASN A 403 -25.94 7.80 2.83
CA ASN A 403 -27.16 8.27 2.19
C ASN A 403 -27.07 7.99 0.70
N ASP A 404 -27.77 6.94 0.22
CA ASP A 404 -27.78 6.58 -1.19
C ASP A 404 -28.18 7.77 -2.08
N THR A 405 -27.26 8.14 -2.98
CA THR A 405 -27.47 9.13 -4.05
C THR A 405 -28.01 10.50 -3.61
N GLU A 406 -27.62 10.98 -2.43
CA GLU A 406 -28.02 12.29 -1.94
C GLU A 406 -27.19 13.42 -2.56
N THR A 407 -27.78 14.61 -2.78
CA THR A 407 -27.06 15.74 -3.37
C THR A 407 -26.07 16.36 -2.38
N GLY A 408 -24.78 16.23 -2.63
CA GLY A 408 -23.72 16.76 -1.78
C GLY A 408 -23.41 18.25 -2.01
N PHE A 409 -22.38 18.75 -1.31
CA PHE A 409 -21.98 20.16 -1.32
C PHE A 409 -21.60 20.72 -2.71
N ASP A 410 -21.22 19.85 -3.65
CA ASP A 410 -20.76 20.21 -4.98
C ASP A 410 -21.87 20.17 -6.05
N GLY A 411 -23.10 19.83 -5.66
CA GLY A 411 -24.24 19.68 -6.57
C GLY A 411 -24.32 18.35 -7.31
N SER A 412 -23.37 17.44 -7.08
CA SER A 412 -23.45 16.05 -7.54
C SER A 412 -24.06 15.16 -6.47
N THR A 413 -24.49 13.96 -6.86
CA THR A 413 -24.91 12.92 -5.90
C THR A 413 -23.70 12.22 -5.32
N HIS A 414 -23.74 11.89 -4.03
CA HIS A 414 -22.72 11.08 -3.35
C HIS A 414 -23.37 10.21 -2.28
N ASP A 415 -22.81 9.03 -2.05
CA ASP A 415 -23.24 8.14 -0.97
C ASP A 415 -22.82 8.61 0.43
N PHE A 416 -21.73 9.37 0.54
CA PHE A 416 -21.28 9.93 1.82
C PHE A 416 -20.51 11.25 1.69
N GLN A 417 -20.53 12.02 2.77
CA GLN A 417 -19.62 13.12 3.07
C GLN A 417 -19.12 12.93 4.50
N LEU A 418 -17.84 13.12 4.77
CA LEU A 418 -17.21 12.88 6.06
C LEU A 418 -16.24 14.00 6.42
N LEU A 419 -16.35 14.51 7.64
CA LEU A 419 -15.43 15.50 8.21
C LEU A 419 -14.47 14.79 9.17
N VAL A 420 -13.15 14.98 8.98
CA VAL A 420 -12.11 14.37 9.81
C VAL A 420 -11.17 15.45 10.32
N GLY A 421 -10.83 15.38 11.60
CA GLY A 421 -9.87 16.29 12.22
C GLY A 421 -8.47 16.11 11.65
N GLU A 422 -7.77 17.21 11.43
CA GLU A 422 -6.42 17.26 10.87
C GLU A 422 -5.51 18.05 11.81
N SER A 423 -4.26 17.61 11.94
CA SER A 423 -3.29 18.31 12.79
C SER A 423 -2.60 19.41 12.00
N ASP A 424 -2.47 20.60 12.60
CA ASP A 424 -1.73 21.73 12.04
C ASP A 424 -0.21 21.48 11.88
N ALA A 425 0.27 20.34 12.38
CA ALA A 425 1.66 19.93 12.30
C ALA A 425 2.13 19.78 10.85
N ALA A 426 3.31 20.31 10.53
CA ALA A 426 3.89 20.22 9.19
C ALA A 426 4.01 18.76 8.70
N GLY A 427 3.12 18.35 7.79
CA GLY A 427 3.06 16.98 7.31
C GLY A 427 1.76 16.65 6.58
N THR A 428 1.48 15.36 6.44
CA THR A 428 0.19 14.83 6.00
C THR A 428 -0.29 13.85 7.07
N THR A 429 -1.48 14.07 7.62
CA THR A 429 -2.11 13.12 8.53
C THR A 429 -2.58 11.88 7.76
N THR A 430 -2.23 10.69 8.23
CA THR A 430 -2.73 9.44 7.65
C THR A 430 -4.07 9.12 8.30
N VAL A 431 -5.09 8.85 7.48
CA VAL A 431 -6.43 8.52 7.93
C VAL A 431 -6.77 7.11 7.45
N TYR A 432 -7.24 6.28 8.36
CA TYR A 432 -7.68 4.91 8.12
C TYR A 432 -9.20 4.88 8.02
N PHE A 433 -9.70 4.26 6.96
CA PHE A 433 -11.13 4.17 6.69
C PHE A 433 -11.65 2.77 6.96
N TYR A 434 -12.85 2.73 7.51
CA TYR A 434 -13.59 1.52 7.78
C TYR A 434 -15.03 1.69 7.32
N ILE A 435 -15.68 0.57 7.03
CA ILE A 435 -17.05 0.57 6.54
C ILE A 435 -17.86 -0.54 7.20
N GLU A 436 -19.11 -0.23 7.49
CA GLU A 436 -20.13 -1.20 7.87
C GLU A 436 -21.33 -0.99 6.92
N LEU A 437 -21.75 -2.07 6.26
CA LEU A 437 -22.87 -2.06 5.33
C LEU A 437 -24.02 -2.85 5.94
N SER A 438 -25.25 -2.34 5.85
CA SER A 438 -26.44 -2.88 6.51
C SER A 438 -27.55 -3.29 5.56
#